data_AF-A0A3M1F4J5-F1
#
_entry.id   AF-A0A3M1F4J5-F1
#
_cell.length_a   1.000
_cell.length_b   1.000
_cell.length_c   1.000
_cell.angle_alpha   90.00
_cell.angle_beta   90.00
_cell.angle_gamma   90.00
#
_symmetry.space_group_name_H-M   'P 1'
#
loop_
_entity.id
_entity.type
_entity.pdbx_description
1 polymer ?
#
loop_
_entity_poly.entity_id
_entity_poly.type
_entity_poly.pdbx_seq_one_letter_code
_entity_poly.pdbx_strand_id
1 'polypeptide(L)'
;MAKFIRKYPLLAALAFLLLWIGVVRYCKPPPLEPEKLLLERPWFDRRPSGPNEKFHLWVWTAKRAGVYQHRTLFTGEFETFFFLHDKERIRFLFPASKKRMETAYTIEEACDAPKPFDLCLTMESPPYGPKRYFSIRHHEEMERFVETLRTDALPSGIEPKLEGEGIALPDSFPFGLLPLP
;
A
#
# COMPACT_ATOMS: atom_id res chain seq x y z
N MET A 1 22.16 -6.84 -49.21
CA MET A 1 20.88 -7.19 -48.54
C MET A 1 19.64 -7.05 -49.42
N ALA A 2 19.50 -5.99 -50.25
CA ALA A 2 18.30 -5.76 -51.07
C ALA A 2 17.90 -6.89 -52.05
N LYS A 3 18.85 -7.72 -52.52
CA LYS A 3 18.54 -8.88 -53.40
C LYS A 3 17.92 -10.08 -52.68
N PHE A 4 18.09 -10.22 -51.37
CA PHE A 4 17.61 -11.39 -50.61
C PHE A 4 16.12 -11.27 -50.27
N ILE A 5 15.67 -10.05 -49.92
CA ILE A 5 14.27 -9.74 -49.59
C ILE A 5 13.34 -9.99 -50.78
N ARG A 6 13.84 -9.81 -52.01
CA ARG A 6 13.06 -9.97 -53.24
C ARG A 6 12.78 -11.45 -53.62
N LYS A 7 13.60 -12.40 -53.15
CA LYS A 7 13.43 -13.83 -53.44
C LYS A 7 12.53 -14.55 -52.44
N TYR A 8 12.44 -14.07 -51.19
CA TYR A 8 11.72 -14.78 -50.12
C TYR A 8 10.92 -13.81 -49.22
N PRO A 9 9.89 -13.13 -49.75
CA PRO A 9 9.11 -12.16 -48.99
C PRO A 9 8.40 -12.79 -47.78
N LEU A 10 7.99 -14.06 -47.90
CA LEU A 10 7.37 -14.83 -46.81
C LEU A 10 8.33 -15.10 -45.64
N LEU A 11 9.60 -15.43 -45.91
CA LEU A 11 10.59 -15.65 -44.85
C LEU A 11 10.94 -14.33 -44.13
N ALA A 12 11.02 -13.23 -44.86
CA ALA A 12 11.25 -11.91 -44.28
C ALA A 12 10.06 -11.47 -43.40
N ALA A 13 8.82 -11.69 -43.86
CA ALA A 13 7.61 -11.43 -43.09
C ALA A 13 7.51 -12.31 -41.84
N LEU A 14 7.86 -13.60 -41.94
CA LEU A 14 7.88 -14.51 -40.80
C LEU A 14 8.95 -14.10 -39.77
N ALA A 15 10.14 -13.70 -40.21
CA ALA A 15 11.19 -13.19 -39.33
C ALA A 15 10.76 -11.91 -38.62
N PHE A 16 10.11 -10.98 -39.34
CA PHE A 16 9.53 -9.78 -38.73
C PHE A 16 8.43 -10.12 -37.72
N LEU A 17 7.53 -11.05 -38.05
CA LEU A 17 6.47 -11.50 -37.15
C LEU A 17 7.05 -12.13 -35.88
N LEU A 18 8.06 -13.00 -36.01
CA LEU A 18 8.73 -13.64 -34.87
C LEU A 18 9.49 -12.63 -34.01
N LEU A 19 10.13 -11.63 -34.64
CA LEU A 19 10.82 -10.55 -33.93
C LEU A 19 9.81 -9.63 -33.21
N TRP A 20 8.66 -9.36 -33.82
CA TRP A 20 7.57 -8.59 -33.23
C TRP A 20 6.92 -9.34 -32.06
N ILE A 21 6.64 -10.64 -32.20
CA ILE A 21 6.16 -11.51 -31.11
C ILE A 21 7.18 -11.58 -29.97
N GLY A 22 8.48 -11.61 -30.28
CA GLY A 22 9.56 -11.57 -29.30
C GLY A 22 9.59 -10.27 -28.49
N VAL A 23 9.43 -9.12 -29.14
CA VAL A 23 9.40 -7.81 -28.48
C VAL A 23 8.14 -7.64 -27.62
N VAL A 24 6.97 -8.07 -28.10
CA VAL A 24 5.70 -7.98 -27.33
C VAL A 24 5.72 -8.87 -26.08
N ARG A 25 6.44 -10.00 -26.10
CA ARG A 25 6.56 -10.91 -24.94
C ARG A 25 7.55 -10.45 -23.86
N TYR A 26 8.44 -9.50 -24.15
CA TYR A 26 9.48 -9.07 -23.21
C TYR A 26 9.06 -7.94 -22.23
N CYS A 27 7.79 -7.51 -22.27
CA CYS A 27 7.25 -6.48 -21.39
C CYS A 27 6.29 -7.04 -20.34
N LYS A 28 6.65 -8.17 -19.69
CA LYS A 28 5.99 -8.55 -18.42
C LYS A 28 6.77 -7.86 -17.29
N PRO A 29 6.16 -6.96 -16.50
CA PRO A 29 6.79 -6.49 -15.28
C PRO A 29 7.14 -7.71 -14.40
N PRO A 30 8.18 -7.59 -13.55
CA PRO A 30 8.52 -8.67 -12.62
C PRO A 30 7.26 -9.09 -11.85
N PRO A 31 7.10 -10.39 -11.57
CA PRO A 31 5.92 -10.88 -10.90
C PRO A 31 5.74 -10.15 -9.58
N LEU A 32 4.48 -9.80 -9.30
CA LEU A 32 4.10 -9.24 -8.02
C LEU A 32 4.54 -10.20 -6.91
N GLU A 33 5.15 -9.67 -5.85
CA GLU A 33 5.45 -10.42 -4.63
C GLU A 33 4.53 -9.88 -3.52
N PRO A 34 3.29 -10.41 -3.41
CA PRO A 34 2.30 -9.93 -2.44
C PRO A 34 2.85 -9.87 -1.02
N GLU A 35 3.71 -10.82 -0.66
CA GLU A 35 4.35 -10.89 0.65
C GLU A 35 5.22 -9.65 0.93
N LYS A 36 5.92 -9.10 -0.06
CA LYS A 36 6.71 -7.89 0.12
C LYS A 36 5.84 -6.63 0.05
N LEU A 37 4.82 -6.66 -0.79
CA LEU A 37 3.91 -5.52 -0.94
C LEU A 37 3.02 -5.30 0.28
N LEU A 38 2.69 -6.35 1.04
CA LEU A 38 1.87 -6.20 2.26
C LEU A 38 2.56 -5.30 3.31
N LEU A 39 3.89 -5.33 3.36
CA LEU A 39 4.69 -4.79 4.44
C LEU A 39 5.07 -3.31 4.24
N GLU A 40 5.34 -2.65 5.38
CA GLU A 40 5.94 -1.32 5.52
C GLU A 40 5.17 -0.22 4.77
N ARG A 41 3.84 -0.32 4.79
CA ARG A 41 2.97 0.72 4.23
C ARG A 41 1.60 0.76 4.89
N PRO A 42 0.96 1.94 4.88
CA PRO A 42 -0.42 2.08 5.29
C PRO A 42 -1.40 1.61 4.21
N TRP A 43 -2.39 0.83 4.63
CA TRP A 43 -3.50 0.33 3.81
C TRP A 43 -4.82 0.93 4.29
N PHE A 44 -5.42 1.78 3.46
CA PHE A 44 -6.62 2.55 3.77
C PHE A 44 -7.88 1.88 3.19
N ASP A 45 -8.98 1.80 3.93
CA ASP A 45 -10.25 1.35 3.34
C ASP A 45 -10.80 2.32 2.28
N ARG A 46 -10.49 3.61 2.44
CA ARG A 46 -10.88 4.69 1.53
C ARG A 46 -9.93 5.87 1.67
N ARG A 47 -9.97 6.78 0.70
CA ARG A 47 -9.33 8.09 0.83
C ARG A 47 -10.12 8.96 1.84
N PRO A 48 -9.50 9.48 2.90
CA PRO A 48 -10.15 10.47 3.75
C PRO A 48 -10.44 11.74 2.93
N SER A 49 -11.69 12.21 2.96
CA SER A 49 -12.15 13.44 2.30
C SER A 49 -12.09 14.65 3.23
N GLY A 50 -11.85 14.45 4.53
CA GLY A 50 -11.78 15.54 5.49
C GLY A 50 -11.26 15.13 6.87
N PRO A 51 -11.01 16.10 7.76
CA PRO A 51 -10.33 15.89 9.04
C PRO A 51 -11.08 14.99 10.02
N ASN A 52 -12.40 15.03 9.98
CA ASN A 52 -13.27 14.30 10.92
C ASN A 52 -13.86 13.02 10.32
N GLU A 53 -13.55 12.71 9.06
CA GLU A 53 -14.04 11.50 8.45
C GLU A 53 -13.33 10.29 9.05
N LYS A 54 -14.10 9.30 9.51
CA LYS A 54 -13.55 8.05 10.01
C LYS A 54 -13.19 7.13 8.86
N PHE A 55 -12.04 6.50 8.95
CA PHE A 55 -11.53 5.48 8.04
C PHE A 55 -10.83 4.35 8.82
N HIS A 56 -10.55 3.26 8.12
CA HIS A 56 -9.80 2.12 8.64
C HIS A 56 -8.41 2.09 8.03
N LEU A 57 -7.42 1.79 8.87
CA LEU A 57 -6.03 1.72 8.47
C LEU A 57 -5.41 0.42 8.99
N TRP A 58 -4.67 -0.26 8.13
CA TRP A 58 -3.76 -1.32 8.55
C TRP A 58 -2.32 -0.95 8.20
N VAL A 59 -1.40 -1.32 9.09
CA VAL A 59 0.04 -1.29 8.82
C VAL A 59 0.64 -2.60 9.30
N TRP A 60 1.44 -3.23 8.44
CA TRP A 60 2.21 -4.43 8.75
C TRP A 60 3.70 -4.13 8.67
N THR A 61 4.49 -4.67 9.60
CA THR A 61 5.96 -4.48 9.63
C THR A 61 6.70 -5.77 9.31
N ALA A 62 7.94 -5.64 8.84
CA ALA A 62 8.87 -6.75 8.65
C ALA A 62 9.17 -7.51 9.96
N LYS A 63 8.95 -6.89 11.12
CA LYS A 63 9.11 -7.50 12.45
C LYS A 63 7.93 -8.38 12.89
N ARG A 64 7.01 -8.74 11.97
CA ARG A 64 5.83 -9.58 12.27
C ARG A 64 4.88 -8.99 13.31
N ALA A 65 4.88 -7.66 13.41
CA ALA A 65 3.95 -6.88 14.21
C ALA A 65 3.23 -5.87 13.31
N GLY A 66 2.02 -5.48 13.69
CA GLY A 66 1.27 -4.48 12.96
C GLY A 66 0.28 -3.76 13.85
N VAL A 67 -0.37 -2.76 13.27
CA VAL A 67 -1.41 -1.97 13.92
C VAL A 67 -2.62 -1.86 13.01
N TYR A 68 -3.79 -2.09 13.59
CA TYR A 68 -5.07 -1.73 13.01
C TYR A 68 -5.55 -0.45 13.68
N GLN A 69 -6.11 0.48 12.90
CA GLN A 69 -6.68 1.71 13.41
C GLN A 69 -8.08 1.94 12.83
N HIS A 70 -8.99 2.42 13.68
CA HIS A 70 -10.24 3.04 13.27
C HIS A 70 -10.21 4.50 13.74
N ARG A 71 -9.99 5.41 12.81
CA ARG A 71 -9.55 6.77 13.14
C ARG A 71 -10.06 7.82 12.18
N THR A 72 -9.99 9.07 12.61
CA THR A 72 -9.95 10.27 11.79
C THR A 72 -8.50 10.64 11.49
N LEU A 73 -8.26 11.77 10.80
CA LEU A 73 -6.89 12.24 10.59
C LEU A 73 -6.19 12.58 11.92
N PHE A 74 -6.93 13.08 12.91
CA PHE A 74 -6.36 13.58 14.17
C PHE A 74 -6.54 12.68 15.39
N THR A 75 -7.59 11.85 15.43
CA THR A 75 -7.94 11.04 16.61
C THR A 75 -8.42 9.66 16.20
N GLY A 76 -8.24 8.65 17.06
CA GLY A 76 -8.77 7.32 16.77
C GLY A 76 -8.42 6.26 17.79
N GLU A 77 -8.92 5.06 17.52
CA GLU A 77 -8.65 3.85 18.27
C GLU A 77 -7.66 2.98 17.49
N PHE A 78 -6.81 2.26 18.22
CA PHE A 78 -5.86 1.33 17.62
C PHE A 78 -5.79 0.02 18.41
N GLU A 79 -5.51 -1.07 17.69
CA GLU A 79 -5.14 -2.36 18.29
C GLU A 79 -3.87 -2.88 17.61
N THR A 80 -2.91 -3.31 18.41
CA THR A 80 -1.70 -3.96 17.91
C THR A 80 -1.92 -5.46 17.75
N PHE A 81 -1.24 -6.06 16.78
CA PHE A 81 -1.31 -7.49 16.54
C PHE A 81 0.06 -8.04 16.11
N PHE A 82 0.25 -9.33 16.36
CA PHE A 82 1.32 -10.10 15.74
C PHE A 82 0.77 -10.87 14.55
N PHE A 83 1.61 -11.14 13.56
CA PHE A 83 1.18 -11.89 12.39
C PHE A 83 2.26 -12.77 11.79
N LEU A 84 1.81 -13.79 11.08
CA LEU A 84 2.60 -14.54 10.11
C LEU A 84 1.88 -14.45 8.78
N HIS A 85 2.62 -14.38 7.68
CA HIS A 85 2.02 -14.41 6.35
C HIS A 85 2.89 -15.19 5.39
N ASP A 86 2.25 -15.69 4.35
CA ASP A 86 2.86 -16.19 3.12
C ASP A 86 2.28 -15.42 1.92
N LYS A 87 2.24 -16.02 0.73
CA LYS A 87 1.75 -15.38 -0.49
C LYS A 87 0.22 -15.24 -0.54
N GLU A 88 -0.50 -16.04 0.24
CA GLU A 88 -1.95 -16.19 0.12
C GLU A 88 -2.67 -15.97 1.44
N ARG A 89 -2.00 -16.14 2.58
CA ARG A 89 -2.65 -16.14 3.91
C ARG A 89 -1.94 -15.25 4.91
N ILE A 90 -2.74 -14.64 5.79
CA ILE A 90 -2.28 -13.92 6.99
C ILE A 90 -2.90 -14.58 8.22
N ARG A 91 -2.06 -14.94 9.18
CA ARG A 91 -2.44 -15.46 10.50
C ARG A 91 -2.18 -14.40 11.54
N PHE A 92 -3.21 -13.99 12.27
CA PHE A 92 -3.18 -12.94 13.27
C PHE A 92 -3.22 -13.50 14.70
N LEU A 93 -2.56 -12.78 15.60
CA LEU A 93 -2.69 -12.90 17.05
C LEU A 93 -2.88 -11.49 17.64
N PHE A 94 -4.03 -11.27 18.28
CA PHE A 94 -4.37 -10.02 18.97
C PHE A 94 -4.11 -10.19 20.47
N PRO A 95 -3.07 -9.56 21.06
CA PRO A 95 -2.68 -9.82 22.45
C PRO A 95 -3.75 -9.41 23.47
N ALA A 96 -4.42 -8.28 23.25
CA ALA A 96 -5.41 -7.73 24.18
C ALA A 96 -6.64 -8.65 24.32
N SER A 97 -7.19 -9.09 23.19
CA SER A 97 -8.36 -9.97 23.14
C SER A 97 -8.03 -11.47 23.19
N LYS A 98 -6.74 -11.83 23.07
CA LYS A 98 -6.25 -13.20 22.85
C LYS A 98 -6.85 -13.88 21.60
N LYS A 99 -7.44 -13.11 20.69
CA LYS A 99 -8.06 -13.61 19.46
C LYS A 99 -6.99 -14.10 18.49
N ARG A 100 -7.24 -15.26 17.88
CA ARG A 100 -6.45 -15.81 16.78
C ARG A 100 -7.34 -15.97 15.56
N MET A 101 -6.82 -15.64 14.40
CA MET A 101 -7.61 -15.68 13.17
C MET A 101 -6.70 -15.85 11.96
N GLU A 102 -7.25 -16.39 10.88
CA GLU A 102 -6.57 -16.52 9.60
C GLU A 102 -7.49 -16.01 8.50
N THR A 103 -6.91 -15.34 7.50
CA THR A 103 -7.63 -14.93 6.28
C THR A 103 -6.76 -15.18 5.07
N ALA A 104 -7.38 -15.57 3.96
CA ALA A 104 -6.75 -15.43 2.67
C ALA A 104 -6.69 -13.95 2.26
N TYR A 105 -5.69 -13.59 1.46
CA TYR A 105 -5.52 -12.26 0.91
C TYR A 105 -4.96 -12.26 -0.50
N THR A 106 -5.25 -11.21 -1.26
CA THR A 106 -4.65 -10.92 -2.56
C THR A 106 -4.24 -9.45 -2.62
N ILE A 107 -3.18 -9.17 -3.38
CA ILE A 107 -2.77 -7.80 -3.71
C ILE A 107 -2.74 -7.67 -5.23
N GLU A 108 -3.40 -6.64 -5.75
CA GLU A 108 -3.51 -6.36 -7.18
C GLU A 108 -2.96 -4.96 -7.49
N GLU A 109 -2.23 -4.84 -8.60
CA GLU A 109 -1.87 -3.55 -9.19
C GLU A 109 -2.96 -3.05 -10.13
N ALA A 110 -3.06 -1.73 -10.28
CA ALA A 110 -3.90 -1.08 -11.29
C ALA A 110 -5.39 -1.50 -11.24
N CYS A 111 -5.90 -1.73 -10.03
CA CYS A 111 -7.32 -1.92 -9.77
C CYS A 111 -8.11 -0.61 -9.93
N ASP A 112 -9.44 -0.68 -9.76
CA ASP A 112 -10.38 0.44 -9.75
C ASP A 112 -10.24 1.38 -8.53
N ALA A 113 -9.04 1.46 -7.95
CA ALA A 113 -8.77 2.28 -6.77
C ALA A 113 -8.84 3.78 -7.09
N PRO A 114 -9.38 4.60 -6.18
CA PRO A 114 -9.35 6.05 -6.35
C PRO A 114 -7.91 6.56 -6.26
N LYS A 115 -7.56 7.51 -7.13
CA LYS A 115 -6.25 8.16 -7.07
C LYS A 115 -6.02 8.81 -5.69
N PRO A 116 -4.80 8.73 -5.13
CA PRO A 116 -3.55 8.29 -5.75
C PRO A 116 -3.25 6.79 -5.62
N PHE A 117 -4.14 5.97 -5.06
CA PHE A 117 -3.84 4.56 -4.81
C PHE A 117 -3.66 3.77 -6.11
N ASP A 118 -2.72 2.82 -6.08
CA ASP A 118 -2.34 1.95 -7.20
C ASP A 118 -2.28 0.47 -6.82
N LEU A 119 -2.45 0.16 -5.52
CA LEU A 119 -2.55 -1.19 -4.98
C LEU A 119 -3.90 -1.42 -4.32
N CYS A 120 -4.47 -2.60 -4.54
CA CYS A 120 -5.64 -3.11 -3.84
C CYS A 120 -5.29 -4.35 -3.04
N LEU A 121 -5.47 -4.30 -1.72
CA LEU A 121 -5.47 -5.46 -0.84
C LEU A 121 -6.91 -5.94 -0.65
N THR A 122 -7.17 -7.22 -0.90
CA THR A 122 -8.43 -7.87 -0.53
C THR A 122 -8.16 -8.93 0.51
N MET A 123 -8.89 -8.91 1.62
CA MET A 123 -8.92 -9.96 2.63
C MET A 123 -10.30 -10.64 2.61
N GLU A 124 -10.34 -11.96 2.49
CA GLU A 124 -11.61 -12.69 2.38
C GLU A 124 -12.48 -12.57 3.64
N SER A 125 -11.84 -12.67 4.81
CA SER A 125 -12.45 -12.63 6.14
C SER A 125 -11.58 -11.77 7.08
N PRO A 126 -11.60 -10.43 6.94
CA PRO A 126 -10.75 -9.55 7.75
C PRO A 126 -11.14 -9.58 9.23
N PRO A 127 -10.18 -9.40 10.18
CA PRO A 127 -10.50 -9.41 11.60
C PRO A 127 -11.43 -8.26 12.00
N TYR A 128 -11.26 -7.13 11.31
CA TYR A 128 -11.96 -5.86 11.50
C TYR A 128 -12.09 -5.12 10.16
N GLY A 129 -13.04 -4.19 10.08
CA GLY A 129 -13.23 -3.32 8.93
C GLY A 129 -13.70 -4.03 7.65
N PRO A 130 -13.62 -3.36 6.49
CA PRO A 130 -14.07 -3.90 5.22
C PRO A 130 -13.09 -4.93 4.64
N LYS A 131 -13.47 -5.56 3.52
CA LYS A 131 -12.64 -6.55 2.82
C LYS A 131 -11.53 -5.94 1.96
N ARG A 132 -11.73 -4.72 1.46
CA ARG A 132 -10.83 -4.07 0.51
C ARG A 132 -10.12 -2.89 1.15
N TYR A 133 -8.83 -2.78 0.88
CA TYR A 133 -7.97 -1.68 1.29
C TYR A 133 -7.08 -1.25 0.13
N PHE A 134 -6.57 -0.04 0.21
CA PHE A 134 -5.82 0.62 -0.85
C PHE A 134 -4.50 1.16 -0.32
N SER A 135 -3.45 1.06 -1.12
CA SER A 135 -2.15 1.63 -0.80
C SER A 135 -1.55 2.27 -2.04
N ILE A 136 -0.52 3.08 -1.81
CA ILE A 136 0.39 3.60 -2.82
C ILE A 136 1.65 2.73 -2.80
N ARG A 137 2.15 2.32 -3.97
CA ARG A 137 3.34 1.47 -4.09
C ARG A 137 4.63 2.24 -3.79
N HIS A 138 4.73 3.45 -4.30
CA HIS A 138 5.94 4.26 -4.24
C HIS A 138 5.99 5.08 -2.95
N HIS A 139 7.09 4.95 -2.21
CA HIS A 139 7.23 5.60 -0.91
C HIS A 139 7.17 7.13 -1.03
N GLU A 140 7.80 7.74 -2.05
CA GLU A 140 7.75 9.19 -2.21
C GLU A 140 6.35 9.72 -2.55
N GLU A 141 5.51 8.90 -3.20
CA GLU A 141 4.11 9.25 -3.46
C GLU A 141 3.25 9.09 -2.20
N MET A 142 3.55 8.09 -1.38
CA MET A 142 2.91 7.91 -0.07
C MET A 142 3.16 9.10 0.85
N GLU A 143 4.42 9.54 0.97
CA GLU A 143 4.78 10.70 1.79
C GLU A 143 4.09 11.98 1.29
N ARG A 144 4.04 12.19 -0.04
CA ARG A 144 3.29 13.31 -0.63
C ARG A 144 1.80 13.25 -0.33
N PHE A 145 1.19 12.06 -0.40
CA PHE A 145 -0.22 11.88 -0.09
C PHE A 145 -0.52 12.18 1.38
N VAL A 146 0.31 11.66 2.28
CA VAL A 146 0.27 11.93 3.71
C VAL A 146 0.36 13.42 4.02
N GLU A 147 1.31 14.12 3.40
CA GLU A 147 1.50 15.55 3.61
C GLU A 147 0.31 16.36 3.06
N THR A 148 -0.27 15.92 1.94
CA THR A 148 -1.50 16.52 1.40
C THR A 148 -2.65 16.36 2.39
N LEU A 149 -2.86 15.16 2.94
CA LEU A 149 -3.89 14.94 3.97
C LEU A 149 -3.69 15.83 5.19
N ARG A 150 -2.44 16.04 5.61
CA ARG A 150 -2.10 16.90 6.73
C ARG A 150 -2.43 18.37 6.42
N THR A 151 -1.98 18.85 5.27
CA THR A 151 -2.12 20.26 4.86
C THR A 151 -3.59 20.61 4.64
N ASP A 152 -4.34 19.76 3.93
CA ASP A 152 -5.77 19.99 3.63
C ASP A 152 -6.65 19.94 4.88
N ALA A 153 -6.20 19.23 5.93
CA ALA A 153 -6.95 19.06 7.17
C ALA A 153 -6.74 20.20 8.18
N LEU A 154 -5.68 21.00 8.03
CA LEU A 154 -5.40 22.12 8.93
C LEU A 154 -6.30 23.32 8.57
N PRO A 155 -6.98 23.94 9.55
CA PRO A 155 -7.74 25.16 9.29
C PRO A 155 -6.80 26.27 8.78
N SER A 156 -7.20 26.92 7.68
CA SER A 156 -6.47 28.08 7.16
C SER A 156 -6.32 29.15 8.24
N GLY A 157 -5.09 29.58 8.51
CA GLY A 157 -4.79 30.65 9.48
C GLY A 157 -4.40 30.17 10.88
N ILE A 158 -4.33 28.86 11.13
CA ILE A 158 -3.64 28.32 12.31
C ILE A 158 -2.22 27.94 11.89
N GLU A 159 -1.31 28.91 11.90
CA GLU A 159 0.10 28.55 12.05
C GLU A 159 0.26 27.97 13.46
N PRO A 160 0.83 26.76 13.63
CA PRO A 160 1.17 26.27 14.95
C PRO A 160 2.25 27.19 15.52
N LYS A 161 1.83 28.26 16.18
CA LYS A 161 2.70 29.14 16.95
C LYS A 161 3.09 28.36 18.20
N LEU A 162 4.04 27.43 18.04
CA LEU A 162 4.75 26.79 19.14
C LEU A 162 5.71 27.83 19.75
N GLU A 163 5.15 28.94 20.25
CA GLU A 163 5.88 29.92 21.04
C GLU A 163 5.92 29.41 22.48
N GLY A 164 6.98 28.66 22.78
CA GLY A 164 7.25 28.15 24.11
C GLY A 164 8.27 27.03 24.01
N GLU A 165 9.43 27.23 24.64
CA GLU A 165 10.51 26.29 24.93
C GLU A 165 10.44 24.94 24.20
N GLY A 166 11.37 24.75 23.26
CA GLY A 166 11.48 23.58 22.39
C GLY A 166 11.05 22.27 23.04
N ILE A 167 9.77 21.93 22.86
CA ILE A 167 9.34 20.55 22.88
C ILE A 167 10.00 19.99 21.63
N ALA A 168 11.17 19.40 21.80
CA ALA A 168 11.71 18.50 20.80
C ALA A 168 10.61 17.47 20.55
N LEU A 169 9.84 17.67 19.48
CA LEU A 169 9.07 16.58 18.91
C LEU A 169 10.12 15.50 18.70
N PRO A 170 10.00 14.32 19.34
CA PRO A 170 10.95 13.26 19.09
C PRO A 170 11.05 13.11 17.58
N ASP A 171 12.27 13.05 17.03
CA ASP A 171 12.51 12.85 15.58
C ASP A 171 11.76 11.60 15.05
N SER A 172 11.23 10.78 15.96
CA SER A 172 10.20 9.78 15.80
C SER A 172 8.82 10.27 16.28
N PHE A 173 8.18 11.17 15.54
CA PHE A 173 6.74 11.04 15.27
C PHE A 173 6.61 10.45 13.88
N PRO A 174 6.67 9.10 13.73
CA PRO A 174 6.38 8.49 12.47
C PRO A 174 4.85 8.54 12.30
N PHE A 175 4.37 7.96 11.23
CA PHE A 175 3.20 7.11 11.32
C PHE A 175 3.44 5.97 12.35
N GLY A 176 3.53 6.36 13.63
CA GLY A 176 4.31 5.69 14.67
C GLY A 176 3.81 4.33 15.08
N LEU A 177 4.36 3.31 14.45
CA LEU A 177 4.66 2.07 15.15
C LEU A 177 5.60 2.44 16.29
N LEU A 178 5.08 2.35 17.52
CA LEU A 178 5.86 2.48 18.74
C LEU A 178 7.16 1.66 18.59
N PRO A 179 8.32 2.17 19.05
CA PRO A 179 9.43 1.28 19.30
C PRO A 179 8.95 0.25 20.32
N LEU A 180 8.75 -0.99 19.89
CA LEU A 180 8.57 -2.11 20.81
C LEU A 180 9.91 -2.31 21.55
N PRO A 181 9.86 -2.61 22.87
CA PRO A 181 11.06 -2.86 23.67
C PRO A 181 11.90 -4.02 23.13
#